data_AF-A0A0P8AKW7-F1
#
_entry.id   AF-A0A0P8AKW7-F1
#
_cell.length_a   1.000
_cell.length_b   1.000
_cell.length_c   1.000
_cell.angle_alpha   90.00
_cell.angle_beta   90.00
_cell.angle_gamma   90.00
#
_symmetry.space_group_name_H-M   'P 1'
#
loop_
_entity.id
_entity.type
_entity.pdbx_description
1 polymer ?
#
loop_
_entity_poly.entity_id
_entity_poly.type
_entity_poly.pdbx_seq_one_letter_code
_entity_poly.pdbx_strand_id
1 'polypeptide(L)'
;MKFSNRFFLFPVLLFLQFYPAAASDRDTISDWLSTGAALADNLRGEGVSGDQITRELIRFYSEKQLGIAYVAGLLDEPGVETLVVTLQGSDCVLFVEHAVAMAMTTMQGTARYDAFEGNLALFRYGDGVIDGYASRLHYFSDWLQTNADSGRIELLFQRDDLPVLQQVHFMSDNREAYWQLAENDSLYALMIERETELNRGNTLRYIPQDRIPEFESQMQTGDILSFVTTIGGLDISHTAIVNREGNRAGFWHASTTGSVKKDEKTIYEYTRDRGNVKGIILARPQF
;
A
#
# COMPACT_ATOMS: atom_id res chain seq x y z
N MET A 1 -49.71 42.57 44.12
CA MET A 1 -48.70 43.62 43.92
C MET A 1 -48.00 43.35 42.59
N LYS A 2 -48.07 44.27 41.62
CA LYS A 2 -47.48 44.13 40.27
C LYS A 2 -45.94 44.18 40.36
N PHE A 3 -45.25 43.34 39.60
CA PHE A 3 -43.90 43.66 39.11
C PHE A 3 -43.74 43.20 37.66
N SER A 4 -43.37 44.15 36.81
CA SER A 4 -43.06 44.01 35.39
C SER A 4 -41.60 43.58 35.20
N ASN A 5 -41.32 42.71 34.24
CA ASN A 5 -39.98 42.57 33.67
C ASN A 5 -40.04 42.76 32.15
N ARG A 6 -39.35 43.79 31.66
CA ARG A 6 -39.08 44.05 30.25
C ARG A 6 -37.85 43.24 29.84
N PHE A 7 -37.99 42.33 28.88
CA PHE A 7 -36.86 41.69 28.22
C PHE A 7 -36.36 42.58 27.07
N PHE A 8 -35.08 42.93 27.09
CA PHE A 8 -34.36 43.46 25.94
C PHE A 8 -33.93 42.30 25.03
N LEU A 9 -34.40 42.30 23.78
CA LEU A 9 -33.92 41.42 22.72
C LEU A 9 -32.66 42.03 22.11
N PHE A 10 -31.51 41.38 22.30
CA PHE A 10 -30.32 41.62 21.48
C PHE A 10 -30.40 40.71 20.24
N PRO A 11 -30.24 41.24 19.01
CA PRO A 11 -30.17 40.40 17.83
C PRO A 11 -28.81 39.69 17.81
N VAL A 12 -28.83 38.36 17.89
CA VAL A 12 -27.68 37.50 17.61
C VAL A 12 -27.48 37.49 16.10
N LEU A 13 -26.49 38.22 15.60
CA LEU A 13 -26.01 38.11 14.23
C LEU A 13 -25.25 36.78 14.09
N LEU A 14 -25.90 35.78 13.48
CA LEU A 14 -25.26 34.53 13.08
C LEU A 14 -24.33 34.82 11.90
N PHE A 15 -23.02 34.83 12.15
CA PHE A 15 -22.03 34.73 11.07
C PHE A 15 -21.98 33.27 10.60
N LEU A 16 -22.59 32.97 9.46
CA LEU A 16 -22.35 31.74 8.72
C LEU A 16 -20.91 31.79 8.18
N GLN A 17 -19.97 31.14 8.88
CA GLN A 17 -18.69 30.82 8.29
C GLN A 17 -18.91 29.74 7.23
N PHE A 18 -18.75 30.12 5.96
CA PHE A 18 -18.65 29.16 4.87
C PHE A 18 -17.33 28.41 5.01
N TYR A 19 -17.38 27.21 5.59
CA TYR A 19 -16.31 26.24 5.43
C TYR A 19 -16.45 25.65 4.01
N PRO A 20 -15.39 25.65 3.18
CA PRO A 20 -15.43 24.90 1.92
C PRO A 20 -15.76 23.44 2.23
N ALA A 21 -16.62 22.82 1.41
CA ALA A 21 -16.85 21.38 1.50
C ALA A 21 -15.52 20.65 1.34
N ALA A 22 -15.26 19.65 2.18
CA ALA A 22 -14.08 18.79 2.02
C ALA A 22 -14.11 18.18 0.60
N ALA A 23 -12.99 18.25 -0.11
CA ALA A 23 -12.86 17.61 -1.42
C ALA A 23 -13.12 16.10 -1.28
N SER A 24 -13.75 15.50 -2.28
CA SER A 24 -13.92 14.05 -2.30
C SER A 24 -12.57 13.35 -2.51
N ASP A 25 -12.48 12.06 -2.13
CA ASP A 25 -11.28 11.25 -2.40
C ASP A 25 -10.93 11.26 -3.90
N ARG A 26 -11.95 11.21 -4.77
CA ARG A 26 -11.81 11.30 -6.23
C ARG A 26 -11.21 12.62 -6.67
N ASP A 27 -11.69 13.74 -6.15
CA ASP A 27 -11.19 15.07 -6.52
C ASP A 27 -9.73 15.23 -6.06
N THR A 28 -9.43 14.75 -4.85
CA THR A 28 -8.09 14.79 -4.27
C THR A 28 -7.10 13.97 -5.10
N ILE A 29 -7.46 12.73 -5.45
CA ILE A 29 -6.62 11.86 -6.29
C ILE A 29 -6.47 12.46 -7.69
N SER A 30 -7.52 13.07 -8.27
CA SER A 30 -7.45 13.72 -9.58
C SER A 30 -6.49 14.92 -9.58
N ASP A 31 -6.47 15.70 -8.50
CA ASP A 31 -5.48 16.78 -8.31
C ASP A 31 -4.05 16.23 -8.18
N TRP A 32 -3.86 15.15 -7.42
CA TRP A 32 -2.56 14.51 -7.28
C TRP A 32 -2.05 13.95 -8.61
N LEU A 33 -2.91 13.30 -9.40
CA LEU A 33 -2.57 12.80 -10.73
C LEU A 33 -2.19 13.94 -11.69
N SER A 34 -2.91 15.06 -11.63
CA SER A 34 -2.62 16.24 -12.45
C SER A 34 -1.27 16.86 -12.09
N THR A 35 -0.97 16.97 -10.79
CA THR A 35 0.31 17.51 -10.30
C THR A 35 1.48 16.55 -10.54
N GLY A 36 1.27 15.23 -10.43
CA GLY A 36 2.28 14.24 -10.78
C GLY A 36 2.58 14.19 -12.27
N ALA A 37 1.57 14.37 -13.15
CA ALA A 37 1.78 14.50 -14.59
C ALA A 37 2.66 15.71 -14.93
N ALA A 38 2.39 16.86 -14.31
CA ALA A 38 3.23 18.04 -14.49
C ALA A 38 4.67 17.82 -14.00
N LEU A 39 4.87 17.10 -12.88
CA LEU A 39 6.20 16.70 -12.42
C LEU A 39 6.91 15.82 -13.45
N ALA A 40 6.23 14.79 -13.97
CA ALA A 40 6.79 13.89 -14.97
C ALA A 40 7.22 14.65 -16.24
N ASP A 41 6.38 15.57 -16.74
CA ASP A 41 6.69 16.36 -17.94
C ASP A 41 7.88 17.30 -17.73
N ASN A 42 8.00 17.92 -16.56
CA ASN A 42 9.17 18.73 -16.23
C ASN A 42 10.46 17.89 -16.21
N LEU A 43 10.45 16.73 -15.54
CA LEU A 43 11.60 15.84 -15.49
C LEU A 43 11.98 15.30 -16.89
N ARG A 44 10.99 14.98 -17.74
CA ARG A 44 11.24 14.62 -19.15
C ARG A 44 11.89 15.77 -19.91
N GLY A 45 11.43 17.01 -19.71
CA GLY A 45 12.03 18.21 -20.29
C GLY A 45 13.48 18.46 -19.86
N GLU A 46 13.85 18.00 -18.66
CA GLU A 46 15.22 18.03 -18.12
C GLU A 46 16.10 16.85 -18.61
N GLY A 47 15.54 15.91 -19.38
CA GLY A 47 16.26 14.75 -19.90
C GLY A 47 16.46 13.62 -18.87
N VAL A 48 15.67 13.60 -17.80
CA VAL A 48 15.70 12.54 -16.79
C VAL A 48 15.16 11.22 -17.39
N SER A 49 15.82 10.11 -17.09
CA SER A 49 15.42 8.79 -17.62
C SER A 49 14.07 8.31 -17.06
N GLY A 50 13.38 7.42 -17.79
CA GLY A 50 12.10 6.83 -17.38
C GLY A 50 12.16 6.23 -15.97
N ASP A 51 13.13 5.35 -15.70
CA ASP A 51 13.31 4.72 -14.39
C ASP A 51 13.54 5.75 -13.26
N GLN A 52 14.21 6.87 -13.55
CA GLN A 52 14.36 7.96 -12.57
C GLN A 52 13.03 8.68 -12.33
N ILE A 53 12.25 8.94 -13.37
CA ILE A 53 10.93 9.57 -13.26
C ILE A 53 9.99 8.67 -12.45
N THR A 54 9.96 7.36 -12.69
CA THR A 54 9.13 6.41 -11.94
C THR A 54 9.44 6.45 -10.45
N ARG A 55 10.71 6.46 -10.07
CA ARG A 55 11.14 6.57 -8.66
C ARG A 55 10.71 7.88 -8.02
N GLU A 56 10.89 9.00 -8.72
CA GLU A 56 10.47 10.32 -8.20
C GLU A 56 8.94 10.43 -8.12
N LEU A 57 8.19 9.80 -9.02
CA LEU A 57 6.73 9.74 -8.96
C LEU A 57 6.24 8.90 -7.79
N ILE A 58 6.81 7.71 -7.57
CA ILE A 58 6.46 6.87 -6.41
C ILE A 58 6.75 7.63 -5.12
N ARG A 59 7.91 8.29 -5.04
CA ARG A 59 8.23 9.18 -3.92
C ARG A 59 7.18 10.27 -3.78
N PHE A 60 6.89 11.03 -4.83
CA PHE A 60 5.90 12.11 -4.82
C PHE A 60 4.52 11.64 -4.31
N TYR A 61 3.99 10.54 -4.86
CA TYR A 61 2.70 10.00 -4.43
C TYR A 61 2.73 9.39 -3.03
N SER A 62 3.88 8.91 -2.58
CA SER A 62 4.07 8.50 -1.20
C SER A 62 4.09 9.72 -0.26
N GLU A 63 4.63 10.87 -0.68
CA GLU A 63 4.64 12.13 0.10
C GLU A 63 3.22 12.67 0.26
N LYS A 64 2.40 12.60 -0.80
CA LYS A 64 1.00 13.03 -0.78
C LYS A 64 0.15 12.30 0.27
N GLN A 65 0.53 11.07 0.60
CA GLN A 65 -0.19 10.24 1.56
C GLN A 65 0.24 10.49 3.01
N LEU A 66 1.34 11.22 3.26
CA LEU A 66 1.83 11.48 4.63
C LEU A 66 0.75 12.12 5.50
N GLY A 67 0.53 11.56 6.69
CA GLY A 67 -0.48 12.02 7.63
C GLY A 67 -1.84 11.35 7.51
N ILE A 68 -2.14 10.60 6.45
CA ILE A 68 -3.37 9.78 6.38
C ILE A 68 -3.39 8.78 7.53
N ALA A 69 -4.48 8.76 8.30
CA ALA A 69 -4.61 7.92 9.48
C ALA A 69 -4.59 6.42 9.14
N TYR A 70 -3.98 5.62 10.01
CA TYR A 70 -4.02 4.17 9.88
C TYR A 70 -5.42 3.64 10.22
N VAL A 71 -6.03 2.91 9.29
CA VAL A 71 -7.33 2.24 9.48
C VAL A 71 -7.26 0.85 8.85
N ALA A 72 -7.41 -0.19 9.66
CA ALA A 72 -7.45 -1.57 9.18
C ALA A 72 -8.85 -1.93 8.64
N GLY A 73 -8.91 -2.86 7.69
CA GLY A 73 -10.17 -3.45 7.23
C GLY A 73 -11.00 -2.54 6.32
N LEU A 74 -10.40 -1.48 5.74
CA LEU A 74 -11.09 -0.55 4.83
C LEU A 74 -11.66 -1.22 3.56
N LEU A 75 -11.13 -2.39 3.19
CA LEU A 75 -11.58 -3.17 2.04
C LEU A 75 -12.54 -4.31 2.43
N ASP A 76 -12.87 -4.47 3.71
CA ASP A 76 -13.65 -5.59 4.25
C ASP A 76 -15.09 -5.21 4.56
N GLU A 77 -15.63 -4.22 3.83
CA GLU A 77 -17.01 -3.77 3.94
C GLU A 77 -18.00 -4.90 3.56
N PRO A 78 -19.16 -5.00 4.24
CA PRO A 78 -20.17 -6.01 3.90
C PRO A 78 -20.69 -5.88 2.46
N GLY A 79 -20.74 -6.98 1.73
CA GLY A 79 -21.33 -7.04 0.39
C GLY A 79 -20.52 -7.86 -0.60
N VAL A 80 -20.75 -7.60 -1.89
CA VAL A 80 -19.95 -8.16 -2.98
C VAL A 80 -18.62 -7.41 -3.05
N GLU A 81 -17.52 -8.14 -3.25
CA GLU A 81 -16.20 -7.54 -3.47
C GLU A 81 -16.26 -6.51 -4.60
N THR A 82 -15.78 -5.30 -4.33
CA THR A 82 -15.69 -4.20 -5.30
C THR A 82 -14.39 -3.46 -5.11
N LEU A 83 -13.95 -2.72 -6.14
CA LEU A 83 -12.78 -1.86 -6.01
C LEU A 83 -13.10 -0.67 -5.10
N VAL A 84 -12.65 -0.74 -3.85
CA VAL A 84 -12.74 0.39 -2.91
C VAL A 84 -11.52 1.30 -3.07
N VAL A 85 -11.75 2.56 -3.40
CA VAL A 85 -10.75 3.63 -3.39
C VAL A 85 -11.11 4.61 -2.28
N THR A 86 -10.20 4.80 -1.32
CA THR A 86 -10.42 5.78 -0.26
C THR A 86 -9.13 6.42 0.24
N LEU A 87 -9.21 7.68 0.66
CA LEU A 87 -8.19 8.42 1.40
C LEU A 87 -8.62 8.75 2.83
N GLN A 88 -9.77 8.26 3.29
CA GLN A 88 -10.26 8.46 4.66
C GLN A 88 -9.42 7.71 5.71
N GLY A 89 -8.64 6.73 5.25
CA GLY A 89 -7.63 6.04 6.01
C GLY A 89 -6.72 5.25 5.06
N SER A 90 -5.73 4.59 5.62
CA SER A 90 -4.82 3.72 4.88
C SER A 90 -4.33 2.59 5.78
N ASP A 91 -3.92 1.48 5.19
CA ASP A 91 -3.07 0.50 5.83
C ASP A 91 -1.78 0.33 5.02
N CYS A 92 -0.92 -0.59 5.45
CA CYS A 92 0.37 -0.75 4.78
C CYS A 92 0.26 -1.13 3.30
N VAL A 93 -0.74 -1.95 2.94
CA VAL A 93 -0.96 -2.41 1.57
C VAL A 93 -1.56 -1.28 0.74
N LEU A 94 -2.63 -0.64 1.22
CA LEU A 94 -3.27 0.49 0.53
C LEU A 94 -2.28 1.61 0.23
N PHE A 95 -1.40 1.93 1.16
CA PHE A 95 -0.36 2.93 0.98
C PHE A 95 0.57 2.61 -0.20
N VAL A 96 1.06 1.37 -0.26
CA VAL A 96 1.94 0.90 -1.35
C VAL A 96 1.19 0.89 -2.67
N GLU A 97 -0.01 0.28 -2.70
CA GLU A 97 -0.83 0.16 -3.91
C GLU A 97 -1.20 1.51 -4.50
N HIS A 98 -1.64 2.47 -3.69
CA HIS A 98 -1.95 3.82 -4.16
C HIS A 98 -0.72 4.51 -4.76
N ALA A 99 0.45 4.41 -4.11
CA ALA A 99 1.68 5.03 -4.59
C ALA A 99 2.11 4.49 -5.96
N VAL A 100 2.13 3.15 -6.11
CA VAL A 100 2.57 2.51 -7.36
C VAL A 100 1.52 2.63 -8.46
N ALA A 101 0.24 2.54 -8.15
CA ALA A 101 -0.84 2.69 -9.14
C ALA A 101 -0.90 4.11 -9.71
N MET A 102 -0.80 5.15 -8.86
CA MET A 102 -0.75 6.54 -9.35
C MET A 102 0.51 6.83 -10.18
N ALA A 103 1.66 6.28 -9.77
CA ALA A 103 2.90 6.40 -10.54
C ALA A 103 2.76 5.74 -11.93
N MET A 104 2.20 4.53 -11.99
CA MET A 104 1.94 3.80 -13.23
C MET A 104 0.99 4.57 -14.15
N THR A 105 -0.11 5.11 -13.61
CA THR A 105 -1.05 5.96 -14.37
C THR A 105 -0.35 7.16 -14.99
N THR A 106 0.53 7.80 -14.24
CA THR A 106 1.28 8.97 -14.72
C THR A 106 2.28 8.60 -15.81
N MET A 107 3.01 7.49 -15.63
CA MET A 107 3.98 6.98 -16.61
C MET A 107 3.32 6.56 -17.92
N GLN A 108 2.08 6.07 -17.87
CA GLN A 108 1.24 5.82 -19.05
C GLN A 108 0.75 7.10 -19.77
N GLY A 109 1.12 8.29 -19.28
CA GLY A 109 0.82 9.58 -19.91
C GLY A 109 -0.61 10.06 -19.70
N THR A 110 -1.26 9.62 -18.61
CA THR A 110 -2.62 10.03 -18.24
C THR A 110 -2.68 10.53 -16.79
N ALA A 111 -3.58 11.47 -16.53
CA ALA A 111 -3.91 11.96 -15.19
C ALA A 111 -5.38 11.66 -14.82
N ARG A 112 -6.01 10.72 -15.52
CA ARG A 112 -7.43 10.40 -15.35
C ARG A 112 -7.64 9.45 -14.18
N TYR A 113 -8.60 9.78 -13.32
CA TYR A 113 -8.96 8.97 -12.15
C TYR A 113 -9.37 7.53 -12.49
N ASP A 114 -10.16 7.33 -13.54
CA ASP A 114 -10.58 5.99 -13.99
C ASP A 114 -9.44 5.15 -14.56
N ALA A 115 -8.40 5.78 -15.13
CA ALA A 115 -7.16 5.07 -15.49
C ALA A 115 -6.38 4.63 -14.23
N PHE A 116 -6.38 5.45 -13.18
CA PHE A 116 -5.88 5.04 -11.87
C PHE A 116 -6.67 3.90 -11.25
N GLU A 117 -8.00 3.91 -11.31
CA GLU A 117 -8.82 2.78 -10.83
C GLU A 117 -8.46 1.48 -11.56
N GLY A 118 -8.27 1.54 -12.88
CA GLY A 118 -7.81 0.40 -13.68
C GLY A 118 -6.44 -0.11 -13.22
N ASN A 119 -5.46 0.77 -13.03
CA ASN A 119 -4.14 0.36 -12.55
C ASN A 119 -4.15 -0.15 -11.11
N LEU A 120 -4.97 0.43 -10.24
CA LEU A 120 -5.13 -0.06 -8.87
C LEU A 120 -5.70 -1.48 -8.86
N ALA A 121 -6.70 -1.76 -9.70
CA ALA A 121 -7.24 -3.11 -9.85
C ALA A 121 -6.16 -4.11 -10.28
N LEU A 122 -5.28 -3.76 -11.23
CA LEU A 122 -4.17 -4.62 -11.69
C LEU A 122 -3.19 -4.99 -10.58
N PHE A 123 -3.00 -4.11 -9.58
CA PHE A 123 -2.16 -4.42 -8.43
C PHE A 123 -2.89 -5.27 -7.39
N ARG A 124 -4.18 -5.00 -7.14
CA ARG A 124 -4.94 -5.57 -6.03
C ARG A 124 -5.56 -6.94 -6.33
N TYR A 125 -5.89 -7.21 -7.59
CA TYR A 125 -6.57 -8.41 -8.03
C TYR A 125 -5.79 -9.12 -9.13
N GLY A 126 -5.86 -10.45 -9.18
CA GLY A 126 -5.25 -11.24 -10.27
C GLY A 126 -5.76 -10.77 -11.64
N ASP A 127 -4.83 -10.34 -12.51
CA ASP A 127 -5.12 -9.72 -13.82
C ASP A 127 -6.08 -8.50 -13.78
N GLY A 128 -6.27 -7.89 -12.61
CA GLY A 128 -7.27 -6.83 -12.40
C GLY A 128 -8.72 -7.30 -12.43
N VAL A 129 -8.97 -8.61 -12.36
CA VAL A 129 -10.31 -9.20 -12.41
C VAL A 129 -10.88 -9.32 -11.00
N ILE A 130 -11.98 -8.61 -10.76
CA ILE A 130 -12.70 -8.66 -9.48
C ILE A 130 -13.77 -9.76 -9.59
N ASP A 131 -13.47 -10.92 -9.01
CA ASP A 131 -14.35 -12.10 -8.97
C ASP A 131 -14.49 -12.61 -7.52
N GLY A 132 -15.08 -11.76 -6.68
CA GLY A 132 -15.29 -12.05 -5.26
C GLY A 132 -14.02 -11.95 -4.41
N TYR A 133 -14.18 -12.19 -3.10
CA TYR A 133 -13.14 -11.96 -2.10
C TYR A 133 -11.83 -12.72 -2.39
N ALA A 134 -11.90 -13.96 -2.89
CA ALA A 134 -10.72 -14.78 -3.20
C ALA A 134 -9.96 -14.36 -4.49
N SER A 135 -10.47 -13.37 -5.24
CA SER A 135 -9.75 -12.76 -6.36
C SER A 135 -8.75 -11.68 -5.90
N ARG A 136 -8.94 -11.13 -4.69
CA ARG A 136 -8.03 -10.16 -4.08
C ARG A 136 -6.76 -10.86 -3.60
N LEU A 137 -5.61 -10.24 -3.86
CA LEU A 137 -4.30 -10.78 -3.50
C LEU A 137 -4.02 -10.54 -2.00
N HIS A 138 -4.54 -11.41 -1.13
CA HIS A 138 -4.46 -11.22 0.33
C HIS A 138 -3.08 -11.51 0.93
N TYR A 139 -2.38 -12.51 0.38
CA TYR A 139 -0.99 -12.79 0.76
C TYR A 139 -0.06 -11.90 -0.04
N PHE A 140 0.81 -11.14 0.64
CA PHE A 140 1.67 -10.19 -0.08
C PHE A 140 2.72 -10.89 -0.96
N SER A 141 3.06 -12.17 -0.68
CA SER A 141 3.84 -12.98 -1.63
C SER A 141 3.09 -13.27 -2.92
N ASP A 142 1.78 -13.50 -2.87
CA ASP A 142 0.93 -13.64 -4.06
C ASP A 142 0.86 -12.30 -4.82
N TRP A 143 0.70 -11.20 -4.09
CA TRP A 143 0.79 -9.84 -4.66
C TRP A 143 2.12 -9.62 -5.39
N LEU A 144 3.25 -9.97 -4.76
CA LEU A 144 4.58 -9.83 -5.34
C LEU A 144 4.76 -10.72 -6.59
N GLN A 145 4.41 -11.99 -6.50
CA GLN A 145 4.57 -12.95 -7.60
C GLN A 145 3.69 -12.56 -8.80
N THR A 146 2.39 -12.29 -8.57
CA THR A 146 1.45 -11.90 -9.61
C THR A 146 1.90 -10.64 -10.35
N ASN A 147 2.37 -9.63 -9.61
CA ASN A 147 2.85 -8.38 -10.22
C ASN A 147 4.21 -8.56 -10.93
N ALA A 148 5.06 -9.47 -10.46
CA ALA A 148 6.32 -9.79 -11.12
C ALA A 148 6.10 -10.56 -12.43
N ASP A 149 5.23 -11.58 -12.40
CA ASP A 149 4.87 -12.38 -13.56
C ASP A 149 4.20 -11.54 -14.65
N SER A 150 3.47 -10.50 -14.24
CA SER A 150 2.87 -9.52 -15.14
C SER A 150 3.83 -8.42 -15.63
N GLY A 151 5.09 -8.44 -15.20
CA GLY A 151 6.11 -7.45 -15.56
C GLY A 151 5.89 -6.04 -14.98
N ARG A 152 5.02 -5.88 -13.98
CA ARG A 152 4.79 -4.59 -13.30
C ARG A 152 5.90 -4.25 -12.30
N ILE A 153 6.50 -5.28 -11.70
CA ILE A 153 7.63 -5.17 -10.78
C ILE A 153 8.72 -6.18 -11.12
N GLU A 154 9.93 -5.91 -10.67
CA GLU A 154 11.05 -6.84 -10.66
C GLU A 154 11.35 -7.24 -9.22
N LEU A 155 11.43 -8.54 -8.94
CA LEU A 155 11.85 -9.05 -7.64
C LEU A 155 13.37 -8.91 -7.50
N LEU A 156 13.82 -8.15 -6.52
CA LEU A 156 15.24 -7.91 -6.30
C LEU A 156 15.87 -9.03 -5.46
N PHE A 157 17.17 -9.26 -5.70
CA PHE A 157 18.03 -10.13 -4.89
C PHE A 157 17.56 -11.58 -4.73
N GLN A 158 16.87 -12.16 -5.72
CA GLN A 158 16.40 -13.56 -5.69
C GLN A 158 17.54 -14.57 -5.94
N ARG A 159 18.45 -14.71 -4.97
CA ARG A 159 19.68 -15.53 -5.06
C ARG A 159 19.55 -16.88 -4.36
N ASP A 160 20.17 -17.92 -4.89
CA ASP A 160 20.07 -19.28 -4.33
C ASP A 160 20.62 -19.46 -2.90
N ASP A 161 21.54 -18.60 -2.48
CA ASP A 161 22.11 -18.61 -1.11
C ASP A 161 21.19 -17.97 -0.05
N LEU A 162 20.06 -17.39 -0.46
CA LEU A 162 19.06 -16.81 0.44
C LEU A 162 17.96 -17.83 0.78
N PRO A 163 17.40 -17.79 1.99
CA PRO A 163 16.31 -18.67 2.38
C PRO A 163 15.05 -18.46 1.55
N VAL A 164 14.37 -19.55 1.24
CA VAL A 164 13.03 -19.53 0.63
C VAL A 164 12.01 -19.08 1.67
N LEU A 165 11.04 -18.29 1.22
CA LEU A 165 9.93 -17.81 2.01
C LEU A 165 9.08 -18.99 2.52
N GLN A 166 8.50 -18.84 3.71
CA GLN A 166 7.66 -19.89 4.28
C GLN A 166 6.35 -20.06 3.50
N GLN A 167 5.71 -21.22 3.70
CA GLN A 167 4.40 -21.50 3.14
C GLN A 167 3.31 -20.67 3.84
N VAL A 168 2.23 -20.38 3.10
CA VAL A 168 1.06 -19.66 3.58
C VAL A 168 -0.10 -20.60 3.86
N HIS A 169 -0.78 -20.37 4.97
CA HIS A 169 -2.01 -21.09 5.39
C HIS A 169 -2.72 -20.35 6.53
N PHE A 170 -2.36 -19.09 6.79
CA PHE A 170 -2.86 -18.33 7.94
C PHE A 170 -4.36 -18.08 7.86
N MET A 171 -4.89 -17.68 6.70
CA MET A 171 -6.31 -17.40 6.53
C MET A 171 -7.15 -18.65 6.70
N SER A 172 -6.72 -19.79 6.13
CA SER A 172 -7.45 -21.05 6.33
C SER A 172 -7.36 -21.56 7.78
N ASP A 173 -6.19 -21.51 8.40
CA ASP A 173 -6.01 -21.90 9.81
C ASP A 173 -6.77 -21.00 10.79
N ASN A 174 -7.01 -19.74 10.40
CA ASN A 174 -7.67 -18.73 11.24
C ASN A 174 -9.01 -18.27 10.64
N ARG A 175 -9.76 -19.19 10.02
CA ARG A 175 -11.05 -18.93 9.35
C ARG A 175 -11.98 -17.97 10.11
N GLU A 176 -12.12 -18.16 11.42
CA GLU A 176 -13.01 -17.37 12.30
C GLU A 176 -12.60 -15.89 12.44
N ALA A 177 -11.35 -15.54 12.11
CA ALA A 177 -10.89 -14.15 12.14
C ALA A 177 -11.37 -13.33 10.93
N TYR A 178 -11.91 -13.98 9.90
CA TYR A 178 -12.36 -13.36 8.66
C TYR A 178 -13.86 -13.57 8.50
N TRP A 179 -14.65 -12.52 8.69
CA TRP A 179 -16.12 -12.64 8.67
C TRP A 179 -16.64 -13.15 7.31
N GLN A 180 -15.93 -12.87 6.22
CA GLN A 180 -16.23 -13.39 4.89
C GLN A 180 -16.10 -14.92 4.82
N LEU A 181 -15.19 -15.51 5.61
CA LEU A 181 -14.88 -16.94 5.58
C LEU A 181 -15.62 -17.72 6.68
N ALA A 182 -15.85 -17.12 7.85
CA ALA A 182 -16.39 -17.78 9.04
C ALA A 182 -17.62 -18.65 8.72
N GLU A 183 -18.58 -18.12 7.96
CA GLU A 183 -19.84 -18.81 7.63
C GLU A 183 -19.98 -19.19 6.15
N ASN A 184 -18.91 -19.13 5.35
CA ASN A 184 -18.96 -19.40 3.91
C ASN A 184 -18.00 -20.53 3.49
N ASP A 185 -18.49 -21.77 3.50
CA ASP A 185 -17.69 -22.95 3.17
C ASP A 185 -17.13 -22.95 1.76
N SER A 186 -17.89 -22.44 0.77
CA SER A 186 -17.44 -22.36 -0.62
C SER A 186 -16.27 -21.39 -0.77
N LEU A 187 -16.38 -20.21 -0.17
CA LEU A 187 -15.29 -19.23 -0.19
C LEU A 187 -14.07 -19.71 0.60
N TYR A 188 -14.29 -20.39 1.73
CA TYR A 188 -13.23 -21.02 2.50
C TYR A 188 -12.47 -22.07 1.68
N ALA A 189 -13.17 -22.92 0.94
CA ALA A 189 -12.55 -23.90 0.04
C ALA A 189 -11.71 -23.23 -1.07
N LEU A 190 -12.20 -22.13 -1.66
CA LEU A 190 -11.44 -21.35 -2.63
C LEU A 190 -10.16 -20.76 -2.02
N MET A 191 -10.22 -20.26 -0.78
CA MET A 191 -9.02 -19.75 -0.10
C MET A 191 -7.98 -20.86 0.15
N ILE A 192 -8.40 -22.07 0.51
CA ILE A 192 -7.48 -23.23 0.63
C ILE A 192 -6.84 -23.56 -0.72
N GLU A 193 -7.61 -23.52 -1.81
CA GLU A 193 -7.08 -23.76 -3.16
C GLU A 193 -6.01 -22.71 -3.51
N ARG A 194 -6.28 -21.42 -3.26
CA ARG A 194 -5.31 -20.33 -3.45
C ARG A 194 -4.03 -20.55 -2.66
N GLU A 195 -4.12 -20.86 -1.37
CA GLU A 195 -2.96 -21.14 -0.53
C GLU A 195 -2.16 -22.36 -1.06
N THR A 196 -2.86 -23.39 -1.52
CA THR A 196 -2.24 -24.59 -2.11
C THR A 196 -1.49 -24.25 -3.40
N GLU A 197 -2.08 -23.44 -4.28
CA GLU A 197 -1.44 -22.96 -5.51
C GLU A 197 -0.19 -22.14 -5.23
N LEU A 198 -0.30 -21.15 -4.33
CA LEU A 198 0.81 -20.29 -3.95
C LEU A 198 1.97 -21.11 -3.36
N ASN A 199 1.66 -22.06 -2.47
CA ASN A 199 2.67 -22.92 -1.85
C ASN A 199 3.36 -23.87 -2.84
N ARG A 200 2.64 -24.33 -3.87
CA ARG A 200 3.20 -25.23 -4.90
C ARG A 200 4.25 -24.52 -5.75
N GLY A 201 4.05 -23.24 -6.05
CA GLY A 201 4.94 -22.42 -6.88
C GLY A 201 5.95 -21.58 -6.11
N ASN A 202 5.92 -21.58 -4.77
CA ASN A 202 6.71 -20.65 -3.98
C ASN A 202 8.23 -20.88 -4.14
N THR A 203 8.86 -19.92 -4.82
CA THR A 203 10.32 -19.84 -4.98
C THR A 203 10.88 -18.53 -4.45
N LEU A 204 10.04 -17.69 -3.85
CA LEU A 204 10.43 -16.37 -3.36
C LEU A 204 11.47 -16.51 -2.26
N ARG A 205 12.51 -15.70 -2.34
CA ARG A 205 13.60 -15.66 -1.37
C ARG A 205 13.66 -14.30 -0.72
N TYR A 206 14.12 -14.29 0.52
CA TYR A 206 14.21 -13.07 1.31
C TYR A 206 15.62 -12.85 1.84
N ILE A 207 15.97 -11.58 2.08
CA ILE A 207 17.22 -11.20 2.74
C ILE A 207 17.02 -11.36 4.25
N PRO A 208 17.76 -12.26 4.92
CA PRO A 208 17.72 -12.38 6.38
C PRO A 208 18.08 -11.07 7.07
N GLN A 209 17.48 -10.81 8.23
CA GLN A 209 17.69 -9.59 9.01
C GLN A 209 19.17 -9.20 9.17
N ASP A 210 20.03 -10.16 9.51
CA ASP A 210 21.47 -9.97 9.75
C ASP A 210 22.26 -9.64 8.48
N ARG A 211 21.74 -10.02 7.31
CA ARG A 211 22.35 -9.76 6.00
C ARG A 211 21.88 -8.47 5.34
N ILE A 212 20.83 -7.81 5.85
CA ILE A 212 20.31 -6.54 5.27
C ILE A 212 21.43 -5.51 4.98
N PRO A 213 22.42 -5.27 5.86
CA PRO A 213 23.50 -4.33 5.61
C PRO A 213 24.32 -4.61 4.32
N GLU A 214 24.39 -5.86 3.86
CA GLU A 214 25.07 -6.24 2.61
C GLU A 214 24.38 -5.67 1.36
N PHE A 215 23.10 -5.33 1.46
CA PHE A 215 22.25 -4.95 0.33
C PHE A 215 21.83 -3.48 0.37
N GLU A 216 22.01 -2.75 1.49
CA GLU A 216 21.49 -1.39 1.67
C GLU A 216 21.92 -0.40 0.59
N SER A 217 23.16 -0.51 0.07
CA SER A 217 23.65 0.40 -0.97
C SER A 217 22.98 0.21 -2.34
N GLN A 218 22.28 -0.91 -2.54
CA GLN A 218 21.60 -1.25 -3.80
C GLN A 218 20.10 -0.91 -3.75
N MET A 219 19.58 -0.59 -2.57
CA MET A 219 18.20 -0.15 -2.37
C MET A 219 18.02 1.27 -2.89
N GLN A 220 16.90 1.52 -3.56
CA GLN A 220 16.60 2.80 -4.19
C GLN A 220 15.28 3.35 -3.70
N THR A 221 15.15 4.67 -3.70
CA THR A 221 13.86 5.32 -3.48
C THR A 221 12.84 4.78 -4.47
N GLY A 222 11.65 4.42 -3.98
CA GLY A 222 10.58 3.85 -4.79
C GLY A 222 10.59 2.31 -4.86
N ASP A 223 11.62 1.64 -4.34
CA ASP A 223 11.57 0.18 -4.16
C ASP A 223 10.45 -0.16 -3.14
N ILE A 224 9.69 -1.19 -3.45
CA ILE A 224 8.68 -1.78 -2.57
C ILE A 224 9.41 -2.65 -1.56
N LEU A 225 9.11 -2.46 -0.28
CA LEU A 225 9.74 -3.15 0.84
C LEU A 225 8.70 -4.00 1.59
N SER A 226 8.95 -5.30 1.70
CA SER A 226 8.09 -6.22 2.43
C SER A 226 8.84 -6.82 3.61
N PHE A 227 8.26 -6.74 4.81
CA PHE A 227 8.84 -7.30 6.03
C PHE A 227 8.34 -8.72 6.26
N VAL A 228 9.25 -9.68 6.11
CA VAL A 228 8.98 -11.12 6.24
C VAL A 228 8.80 -11.48 7.71
N THR A 229 7.71 -12.16 8.03
CA THR A 229 7.33 -12.45 9.42
C THR A 229 7.84 -13.81 9.91
N THR A 230 7.90 -13.98 11.23
CA THR A 230 8.12 -15.28 11.89
C THR A 230 6.81 -16.02 12.22
N ILE A 231 5.65 -15.38 12.02
CA ILE A 231 4.34 -15.97 12.31
C ILE A 231 4.09 -17.14 11.35
N GLY A 232 3.83 -18.34 11.87
CA GLY A 232 3.55 -19.52 11.05
C GLY A 232 2.34 -19.32 10.15
N GLY A 233 2.42 -19.77 8.90
CA GLY A 233 1.35 -19.63 7.90
C GLY A 233 1.19 -18.24 7.29
N LEU A 234 1.89 -17.21 7.80
CA LEU A 234 1.89 -15.85 7.25
C LEU A 234 3.26 -15.51 6.68
N ASP A 235 3.31 -14.95 5.48
CA ASP A 235 4.53 -14.65 4.74
C ASP A 235 5.11 -13.26 5.08
N ILE A 236 4.29 -12.21 4.94
CA ILE A 236 4.66 -10.81 5.09
C ILE A 236 3.72 -10.17 6.12
N SER A 237 4.28 -9.52 7.14
CA SER A 237 3.48 -8.85 8.18
C SER A 237 3.28 -7.35 7.95
N HIS A 238 4.10 -6.74 7.10
CA HIS A 238 4.08 -5.30 6.89
C HIS A 238 4.74 -4.95 5.54
N THR A 239 4.27 -3.90 4.89
CA THR A 239 4.86 -3.39 3.64
C THR A 239 5.04 -1.87 3.66
N ALA A 240 5.93 -1.37 2.82
CA ALA A 240 6.46 -0.02 2.83
C ALA A 240 7.06 0.37 1.47
N ILE A 241 7.41 1.65 1.32
CA ILE A 241 8.20 2.17 0.20
C ILE A 241 9.55 2.63 0.73
N VAL A 242 10.64 2.17 0.11
CA VAL A 242 11.99 2.64 0.41
C VAL A 242 12.10 4.12 0.04
N ASN A 243 12.70 4.91 0.94
CA ASN A 243 13.04 6.29 0.68
C ASN A 243 14.48 6.54 1.16
N ARG A 244 15.38 6.78 0.22
CA ARG A 244 16.79 7.00 0.49
C ARG A 244 17.07 8.48 0.71
N GLU A 245 17.64 8.81 1.85
CA GLU A 245 18.07 10.17 2.20
C GLU A 245 19.59 10.19 2.39
N GLY A 246 20.32 10.66 1.37
CA GLY A 246 21.78 10.57 1.35
C GLY A 246 22.23 9.10 1.37
N ASN A 247 22.99 8.70 2.39
CA ASN A 247 23.44 7.31 2.56
C ASN A 247 22.50 6.45 3.41
N ARG A 248 21.40 7.01 3.89
CA ARG A 248 20.48 6.32 4.78
C ARG A 248 19.40 5.57 3.99
N ALA A 249 19.32 4.26 4.18
CA ALA A 249 18.22 3.41 3.70
C ALA A 249 17.02 3.54 4.67
N GLY A 250 16.22 4.59 4.47
CA GLY A 250 14.95 4.79 5.17
C GLY A 250 13.77 4.21 4.39
N PHE A 251 12.57 4.32 4.97
CA PHE A 251 11.34 3.90 4.32
C PHE A 251 10.14 4.67 4.88
N TRP A 252 9.07 4.74 4.11
CA TRP A 252 7.79 5.29 4.51
C TRP A 252 6.74 4.20 4.54
N HIS A 253 5.79 4.32 5.47
CA HIS A 253 4.78 3.29 5.68
C HIS A 253 3.55 3.84 6.41
N ALA A 254 2.41 3.19 6.24
CA ALA A 254 1.26 3.36 7.13
C ALA A 254 1.53 2.66 8.46
N SER A 255 1.84 3.43 9.50
CA SER A 255 2.17 2.90 10.83
C SER A 255 0.91 2.55 11.61
N THR A 256 0.81 1.31 12.10
CA THR A 256 -0.33 0.83 12.93
C THR A 256 -0.62 1.70 14.16
N THR A 257 0.39 2.42 14.67
CA THR A 257 0.28 3.32 15.82
C THR A 257 0.09 4.80 15.45
N GLY A 258 -0.40 5.12 14.25
CA GLY A 258 -0.60 6.52 13.85
C GLY A 258 -1.11 6.68 12.43
N SER A 259 -0.23 7.12 11.54
CA SER A 259 -0.54 7.50 10.16
C SER A 259 0.55 7.03 9.21
N VAL A 260 0.34 7.27 7.92
CA VAL A 260 1.41 7.22 6.91
C VAL A 260 2.50 8.21 7.31
N LYS A 261 3.72 7.70 7.52
CA LYS A 261 4.85 8.47 8.02
C LYS A 261 6.18 7.99 7.43
N LYS A 262 7.19 8.84 7.57
CA LYS A 262 8.59 8.46 7.42
C LYS A 262 9.04 7.80 8.71
N ASP A 263 9.60 6.59 8.66
CA ASP A 263 10.09 5.96 9.89
C ASP A 263 11.43 6.59 10.33
N GLU A 264 11.60 6.75 11.64
CA GLU A 264 12.81 7.32 12.23
C GLU A 264 13.99 6.35 12.22
N LYS A 265 13.74 5.05 12.05
CA LYS A 265 14.75 4.00 11.95
C LYS A 265 15.20 3.77 10.52
N THR A 266 16.33 3.09 10.34
CA THR A 266 16.66 2.46 9.06
C THR A 266 15.86 1.17 8.88
N ILE A 267 15.86 0.62 7.66
CA ILE A 267 15.26 -0.70 7.38
C ILE A 267 15.89 -1.78 8.28
N TYR A 268 17.22 -1.77 8.42
CA TYR A 268 17.93 -2.73 9.29
C TYR A 268 17.54 -2.60 10.76
N GLU A 269 17.54 -1.38 11.32
CA GLU A 269 17.16 -1.12 12.70
C GLU A 269 15.70 -1.50 12.99
N TYR A 270 14.79 -1.16 12.07
CA TYR A 270 13.37 -1.49 12.20
C TYR A 270 13.12 -2.99 12.24
N THR A 271 13.84 -3.75 11.39
CA THR A 271 13.77 -5.21 11.31
C THR A 271 14.34 -5.84 12.57
N ARG A 272 15.55 -5.42 12.99
CA ARG A 272 16.24 -5.95 14.18
C ARG A 272 15.47 -5.77 15.47
N ASP A 273 14.77 -4.65 15.61
CA ASP A 273 14.08 -4.32 16.86
C ASP A 273 12.72 -5.04 17.00
N ARG A 274 12.34 -5.91 16.04
CA ARG A 274 11.06 -6.62 16.02
C ARG A 274 11.24 -8.13 16.00
N GLY A 275 10.89 -8.78 17.11
CA GLY A 275 10.98 -10.24 17.23
C GLY A 275 10.08 -11.02 16.28
N ASN A 276 9.08 -10.38 15.66
CA ASN A 276 8.19 -11.00 14.68
C ASN A 276 8.63 -10.78 13.23
N VAL A 277 9.76 -10.13 12.96
CA VAL A 277 10.27 -9.90 11.60
C VAL A 277 11.63 -10.62 11.46
N LYS A 278 11.80 -11.43 10.41
CA LYS A 278 13.03 -12.22 10.18
C LYS A 278 13.83 -11.81 8.95
N GLY A 279 13.32 -10.87 8.16
CA GLY A 279 14.00 -10.39 6.97
C GLY A 279 13.11 -9.55 6.08
N ILE A 280 13.58 -9.30 4.86
CA ILE A 280 12.89 -8.44 3.89
C ILE A 280 12.88 -9.04 2.48
N ILE A 281 11.85 -8.70 1.71
CA ILE A 281 11.83 -8.84 0.25
C ILE A 281 11.75 -7.43 -0.33
N LEU A 282 12.46 -7.21 -1.45
CA LEU A 282 12.45 -5.95 -2.18
C LEU A 282 11.97 -6.20 -3.60
N ALA A 283 11.18 -5.26 -4.12
CA ALA A 283 10.75 -5.24 -5.51
C ALA A 283 10.90 -3.85 -6.11
N ARG A 284 11.16 -3.76 -7.41
CA ARG A 284 11.30 -2.49 -8.13
C ARG A 284 10.26 -2.37 -9.24
N PRO A 285 9.39 -1.35 -9.23
CA PRO A 285 8.48 -1.08 -10.33
C PRO A 285 9.17 -0.91 -11.69
N GLN A 286 8.55 -1.39 -12.78
CA GLN A 286 9.14 -1.52 -14.13
C GLN A 286 8.40 -0.73 -15.22
N PHE A 287 7.59 0.26 -14.84
CA PHE A 287 6.76 1.07 -15.75
C PHE A 287 7.24 2.51 -15.87
#